data_AF-E3N7W9-F1
#
_entry.id   AF-E3N7W9-F1
#
_cell.length_a   1.000
_cell.length_b   1.000
_cell.length_c   1.000
_cell.angle_alpha   90.00
_cell.angle_beta   90.00
_cell.angle_gamma   90.00
#
_symmetry.space_group_name_H-M   'P 1'
#
loop_
_entity.id
_entity.type
_entity.pdbx_description
1 polymer ?
#
loop_
_entity_poly.entity_id
_entity_poly.type
_entity_poly.pdbx_seq_one_letter_code
_entity_poly.pdbx_strand_id
1 'polypeptide(L)'
;MTPNIPRQEAFINFRSPDAERILDQIAEIASVLIDPDVLNQDVLDACVAMGGLNQQLMNFAEQQAFAMEFEQMLVGMVVMQERSIAAEQREAGNVSSGITCWYSIKQL
;
A
#
# COMPACT_ATOMS: atom_id res chain seq x y z
N MET A 1 46.83 6.23 -26.21
CA MET A 1 45.59 6.05 -26.99
C MET A 1 44.59 5.40 -26.04
N THR A 2 43.72 6.19 -25.43
CA THR A 2 42.78 5.74 -24.40
C THR A 2 41.47 5.37 -25.10
N PRO A 3 40.91 4.17 -24.91
CA PRO A 3 39.67 3.81 -25.59
C PRO A 3 38.54 4.69 -25.03
N ASN A 4 37.88 5.44 -25.92
CA ASN A 4 36.64 6.14 -25.65
C ASN A 4 35.55 5.07 -25.42
N ILE A 5 35.35 4.69 -24.17
CA ILE A 5 34.13 3.99 -23.77
C ILE A 5 33.00 5.02 -23.91
N PRO A 6 31.97 4.77 -24.72
CA PRO A 6 30.82 5.67 -24.79
C PRO A 6 30.18 5.68 -23.41
N ARG A 7 30.19 6.83 -22.72
CA ARG A 7 29.45 7.09 -21.48
C ARG A 7 27.93 6.92 -21.60
N GLN A 8 27.44 6.47 -22.76
CA GLN A 8 26.03 6.40 -23.10
C GLN A 8 25.40 5.02 -22.84
N GLU A 9 26.19 3.97 -22.60
CA GLU A 9 25.66 2.64 -22.23
C GLU A 9 25.38 2.50 -20.72
N ALA A 10 25.66 3.52 -19.90
CA ALA A 10 25.27 3.54 -18.49
C ALA A 10 23.83 4.03 -18.25
N PHE A 11 23.10 4.38 -19.31
CA PHE A 11 21.66 4.69 -19.27
C PHE A 11 20.79 3.42 -19.35
N ILE A 12 21.31 2.28 -18.90
CA ILE A 12 20.51 1.06 -18.75
C ILE A 12 19.53 1.31 -17.60
N ASN A 13 18.25 1.49 -17.95
CA ASN A 13 17.06 1.29 -17.11
C ASN A 13 17.34 1.14 -15.61
N PHE A 14 17.63 2.24 -14.92
CA PHE A 14 17.70 2.24 -13.46
C PHE A 14 16.28 2.25 -12.91
N ARG A 15 15.59 1.10 -13.00
CA ARG A 15 14.56 0.81 -12.00
C ARG A 15 15.30 0.37 -10.76
N SER A 16 15.05 1.04 -9.64
CA SER A 16 15.61 0.61 -8.37
C SER A 16 15.14 -0.81 -8.05
N PRO A 17 16.04 -1.80 -7.88
CA PRO A 17 15.66 -3.18 -7.52
C PRO A 17 14.85 -3.23 -6.22
N ASP A 18 15.10 -2.29 -5.31
CA ASP A 18 14.34 -2.15 -4.07
C ASP A 18 12.91 -1.68 -4.33
N ALA A 19 12.70 -0.75 -5.27
CA ALA A 19 11.37 -0.30 -5.64
C ALA A 19 10.56 -1.41 -6.32
N GLU A 20 11.21 -2.20 -7.20
CA GLU A 20 10.56 -3.36 -7.81
C GLU A 20 10.17 -4.41 -6.78
N ARG A 21 11.06 -4.72 -5.83
CA ARG A 21 10.74 -5.64 -4.73
C ARG A 21 9.57 -5.15 -3.89
N ILE A 22 9.46 -3.84 -3.62
CA ILE A 22 8.34 -3.29 -2.86
C ILE A 22 7.04 -3.40 -3.68
N LEU A 23 7.07 -3.13 -4.99
CA LEU A 23 5.92 -3.32 -5.86
C LEU A 23 5.46 -4.79 -5.91
N ASP A 24 6.40 -5.73 -5.95
CA ASP A 24 6.10 -7.16 -5.91
C ASP A 24 5.43 -7.56 -4.59
N GLN A 25 5.91 -7.03 -3.45
CA GLN A 25 5.28 -7.25 -2.14
C GLN A 25 3.87 -6.65 -2.07
N ILE A 26 3.67 -5.46 -2.63
CA ILE A 26 2.33 -4.86 -2.73
C ILE A 26 1.42 -5.75 -3.58
N ALA A 27 1.89 -6.28 -4.71
CA ALA A 27 1.12 -7.16 -5.57
C ALA A 27 0.75 -8.48 -4.87
N GLU A 28 1.68 -9.05 -4.09
CA GLU A 28 1.43 -10.24 -3.28
C GLU A 28 0.33 -9.99 -2.24
N ILE A 29 0.39 -8.87 -1.51
CA ILE A 29 -0.64 -8.51 -0.53
C ILE A 29 -1.98 -8.17 -1.20
N ALA A 30 -1.96 -7.51 -2.35
CA ALA A 30 -3.16 -7.14 -3.10
C ALA A 30 -3.96 -8.36 -3.57
N SER A 31 -3.35 -9.55 -3.63
CA SER A 31 -4.07 -10.79 -3.94
C SER A 31 -5.22 -11.09 -2.96
N VAL A 32 -5.10 -10.65 -1.71
CA VAL A 32 -6.15 -10.75 -0.67
C VAL A 32 -7.43 -10.04 -1.12
N LEU A 33 -7.32 -8.97 -1.90
CA LEU A 33 -8.46 -8.18 -2.36
C LEU A 33 -9.29 -8.87 -3.45
N ILE A 34 -8.77 -9.96 -4.04
CA ILE A 34 -9.40 -10.69 -5.14
C ILE A 34 -10.25 -11.85 -4.61
N ASP A 35 -9.96 -12.33 -3.39
CA ASP A 35 -10.69 -13.41 -2.76
C ASP A 35 -12.05 -12.90 -2.21
N PRO A 36 -13.19 -13.38 -2.73
CA PRO A 36 -14.50 -12.96 -2.25
C PRO A 36 -14.85 -13.48 -0.85
N ASP A 37 -14.13 -14.50 -0.35
CA ASP A 37 -14.39 -15.14 0.95
C ASP A 37 -13.53 -14.55 2.07
N VAL A 38 -12.67 -13.56 1.77
CA VAL A 38 -11.79 -12.93 2.76
C VAL A 38 -12.59 -12.06 3.74
N LEU A 39 -12.16 -12.03 5.01
CA LEU A 39 -12.82 -11.22 6.02
C LEU A 39 -12.48 -9.74 5.84
N ASN A 40 -13.43 -8.86 6.16
CA ASN A 40 -13.21 -7.41 6.11
C ASN A 40 -11.99 -6.95 6.94
N GLN A 41 -11.71 -7.64 8.05
CA GLN A 41 -10.54 -7.37 8.88
C GLN A 41 -9.23 -7.68 8.14
N ASP A 42 -9.17 -8.80 7.41
CA ASP A 42 -7.99 -9.19 6.62
C ASP A 42 -7.76 -8.21 5.46
N VAL A 43 -8.84 -7.70 4.85
CA VAL A 43 -8.77 -6.64 3.83
C VAL A 43 -8.21 -5.34 4.43
N LEU A 44 -8.67 -4.96 5.62
CA LEU A 44 -8.18 -3.77 6.31
C LEU A 44 -6.68 -3.89 6.64
N ASP A 45 -6.27 -5.04 7.16
CA ASP A 45 -4.88 -5.32 7.49
C ASP A 45 -3.99 -5.32 6.23
N ALA A 46 -4.48 -5.88 5.12
CA ALA A 46 -3.82 -5.81 3.82
C ALA A 46 -3.65 -4.37 3.32
N CYS A 47 -4.68 -3.53 3.43
CA CYS A 47 -4.60 -2.12 3.06
C CYS A 47 -3.58 -1.35 3.93
N VAL A 48 -3.53 -1.62 5.22
CA VAL A 48 -2.55 -1.04 6.15
C VAL A 48 -1.12 -1.44 5.78
N ALA A 49 -0.90 -2.73 5.52
CA ALA A 49 0.41 -3.25 5.11
C ALA A 49 0.88 -2.64 3.79
N MET A 50 -0.01 -2.57 2.78
CA MET A 50 0.28 -1.90 1.51
C MET A 50 0.58 -0.41 1.69
N GLY A 51 -0.08 0.28 2.63
CA GLY A 51 0.22 1.67 2.96
C GLY A 51 1.64 1.86 3.51
N GLY A 52 2.10 0.96 4.37
CA GLY A 52 3.48 0.97 4.87
C GLY A 52 4.53 0.75 3.78
N LEU A 53 4.23 -0.12 2.81
CA LEU A 53 5.08 -0.35 1.63
C LEU A 53 5.05 0.85 0.67
N ASN A 54 3.88 1.44 0.46
CA ASN A 54 3.70 2.60 -0.39
C ASN A 54 4.48 3.83 0.11
N GLN A 55 4.56 4.03 1.43
CA GLN A 55 5.42 5.07 2.01
C GLN A 55 6.90 4.84 1.70
N GLN A 56 7.36 3.60 1.62
CA GLN A 56 8.72 3.29 1.19
C GLN A 56 8.89 3.60 -0.31
N LEU A 57 7.87 3.35 -1.15
CA LEU A 57 7.88 3.70 -2.57
C LEU A 57 8.00 5.21 -2.81
N MET A 58 7.43 6.04 -1.94
CA MET A 58 7.54 7.50 -2.07
C MET A 58 8.97 8.03 -2.00
N ASN A 59 9.93 7.25 -1.47
CA ASN A 59 11.34 7.62 -1.44
C ASN A 59 12.04 7.45 -2.80
N PHE A 60 11.42 6.76 -3.75
CA PHE A 60 11.93 6.57 -5.10
C PHE A 60 11.28 7.60 -6.04
N ALA A 61 12.09 8.51 -6.58
CA ALA A 61 11.61 9.62 -7.40
C ALA A 61 10.81 9.13 -8.63
N GLU A 62 11.19 7.98 -9.19
CA GLU A 62 10.52 7.35 -10.32
C GLU A 62 9.16 6.73 -9.97
N GLN A 63 8.90 6.42 -8.69
CA GLN A 63 7.63 5.83 -8.22
C GLN A 63 6.75 6.81 -7.46
N GLN A 64 7.23 8.03 -7.17
CA GLN A 64 6.55 8.96 -6.29
C GLN A 64 5.14 9.36 -6.78
N ALA A 65 4.97 9.57 -8.09
CA ALA A 65 3.67 9.92 -8.66
C ALA A 65 2.65 8.78 -8.48
N PHE A 66 3.05 7.54 -8.80
CA PHE A 66 2.25 6.34 -8.57
C PHE A 66 1.93 6.18 -7.08
N ALA A 67 2.92 6.33 -6.21
CA ALA A 67 2.75 6.14 -4.77
C ALA A 67 1.76 7.15 -4.16
N MET A 68 1.74 8.39 -4.65
CA MET A 68 0.75 9.40 -4.20
C MET A 68 -0.67 9.04 -4.62
N GLU A 69 -0.88 8.58 -5.85
CA GLU A 69 -2.21 8.15 -6.32
C GLU A 69 -2.67 6.89 -5.59
N PHE A 70 -1.77 5.93 -5.41
CA PHE A 70 -2.04 4.69 -4.69
C PHE A 70 -2.39 4.93 -3.23
N GLU A 71 -1.74 5.90 -2.56
CA GLU A 71 -2.08 6.29 -1.18
C GLU A 71 -3.52 6.77 -1.07
N GLN A 72 -4.00 7.59 -2.02
CA GLN A 72 -5.38 8.10 -2.00
C GLN A 72 -6.39 6.97 -2.17
N MET A 73 -6.10 6.02 -3.05
CA MET A 73 -6.92 4.82 -3.23
C MET A 73 -6.97 3.98 -1.94
N LEU A 74 -5.80 3.69 -1.34
CA LEU A 74 -5.70 2.93 -0.09
C LEU A 74 -6.48 3.58 1.05
N VAL A 75 -6.38 4.91 1.19
CA VAL A 75 -7.15 5.67 2.18
C VAL A 75 -8.65 5.47 1.98
N GLY A 76 -9.12 5.54 0.73
CA GLY A 76 -10.53 5.28 0.41
C GLY A 76 -10.96 3.86 0.82
N MET A 77 -10.14 2.85 0.51
CA MET A 77 -10.40 1.46 0.85
C MET A 77 -10.44 1.22 2.36
N VAL A 78 -9.48 1.76 3.11
CA VAL A 78 -9.44 1.68 4.58
C VAL A 78 -10.72 2.26 5.18
N VAL A 79 -11.13 3.46 4.75
CA VAL A 79 -12.34 4.11 5.27
C VAL A 79 -13.60 3.30 4.95
N MET A 80 -13.69 2.70 3.76
CA MET A 80 -14.81 1.83 3.41
C MET A 80 -14.83 0.59 4.31
N GLN A 81 -13.69 -0.06 4.54
CA GLN A 81 -13.64 -1.27 5.36
C GLN A 81 -13.85 -1.01 6.84
N GLU A 82 -13.31 0.07 7.41
CA GLU A 82 -13.60 0.47 8.78
C GLU A 82 -15.12 0.66 8.99
N ARG A 83 -15.83 1.21 7.98
CA ARG A 83 -17.29 1.37 8.02
C ARG A 83 -18.03 0.04 7.89
N SER A 84 -17.60 -0.84 6.99
CA SER A 84 -18.18 -2.19 6.83
C SER A 84 -18.08 -2.99 8.13
N ILE A 85 -16.89 -3.02 8.74
CA ILE A 85 -16.65 -3.69 10.03
C ILE A 85 -17.52 -3.08 11.14
N ALA A 86 -17.60 -1.75 11.21
CA ALA A 86 -18.44 -1.08 12.20
C ALA A 86 -19.94 -1.37 12.01
N ALA A 87 -20.40 -1.56 10.77
CA ALA A 87 -21.79 -1.95 10.49
C ALA A 87 -22.07 -3.39 10.95
N GLU A 88 -21.18 -4.33 10.64
CA GLU A 88 -21.26 -5.73 11.09
C GLU A 88 -21.27 -5.84 12.62
N GLN A 89 -20.44 -5.06 13.31
CA GLN A 89 -20.41 -5.02 14.78
C GLN A 89 -21.69 -4.41 15.39
N ARG A 90 -22.33 -3.47 14.70
CA ARG A 90 -23.62 -2.90 15.14
C ARG A 90 -24.76 -3.90 14.97
N GLU A 91 -24.76 -4.66 13.88
CA GLU A 91 -25.74 -5.73 13.64
C GLU A 91 -25.55 -6.93 14.58
N ALA A 92 -24.30 -7.25 14.94
CA ALA A 92 -23.97 -8.32 15.88
C ALA A 92 -24.31 -8.02 17.35
N GLY A 93 -24.80 -6.82 17.67
CA GLY A 93 -25.20 -6.44 19.03
C GLY A 93 -24.02 -6.03 19.91
N ASN A 94 -23.60 -4.77 19.77
CA ASN A 94 -22.84 -3.97 20.75
C ASN A 94 -21.78 -4.72 21.58
N VAL A 95 -20.71 -5.20 20.93
CA VAL A 95 -19.43 -5.39 21.61
C VAL A 95 -18.58 -4.19 21.23
N SER A 96 -18.31 -3.30 22.18
CA SER A 96 -17.43 -2.14 21.98
C SER A 96 -16.01 -2.63 21.71
N SER A 97 -15.68 -2.91 20.46
CA SER A 97 -14.31 -3.11 20.05
C SER A 97 -13.74 -1.76 19.68
N GLY A 98 -12.67 -1.35 20.37
CA GLY A 98 -11.97 -0.10 20.13
C GLY A 98 -11.31 -0.11 18.76
N ILE A 99 -12.09 0.21 17.72
CA ILE A 99 -11.55 0.49 16.38
C ILE A 99 -10.77 1.79 16.51
N THR A 100 -9.45 1.65 16.64
CA THR A 100 -8.53 2.77 16.54
C THR A 100 -8.48 3.15 15.08
N CYS A 101 -9.16 4.24 14.73
CA CYS A 101 -9.20 4.77 13.37
C CYS A 101 -7.76 5.03 12.88
N TRP A 102 -7.41 4.48 11.72
CA TRP A 102 -6.08 4.67 11.11
C TRP A 102 -5.72 6.15 10.94
N TYR A 103 -6.71 7.01 10.70
CA TYR A 103 -6.53 8.46 10.65
C TYR A 103 -6.01 9.08 11.96
N SER A 104 -6.35 8.51 13.10
CA SER A 104 -5.88 9.00 14.40
C SER A 104 -4.41 8.67 14.66
N ILE A 105 -3.85 7.64 14.01
CA ILE A 105 -2.45 7.25 14.17
C ILE A 105 -1.52 8.18 13.37
N LYS A 106 -1.96 8.69 12.21
CA LYS A 106 -1.16 9.63 11.41
C LYS A 106 -1.13 11.08 11.94
N GLN A 107 -1.90 11.40 13.00
CA GLN A 107 -1.94 12.74 13.61
C GLN A 107 -1.10 12.88 14.89
N LEU A 108 -0.32 11.86 15.27
CA LEU A 108 0.62 11.89 16.39
C LEU A 108 2.06 12.15 15.94
#